data_AF-A0A9D7F5T8-F1
#
_entry.id   AF-A0A9D7F5T8-F1
#
_cell.length_a   1.000
_cell.length_b   1.000
_cell.length_c   1.000
_cell.angle_alpha   90.00
_cell.angle_beta   90.00
_cell.angle_gamma   90.00
#
_symmetry.space_group_name_H-M   'P 1'
#
loop_
_entity.id
_entity.type
_entity.pdbx_description
1 polymer ?
#
loop_
_entity_poly.entity_id
_entity_poly.type
_entity_poly.pdbx_seq_one_letter_code
_entity_poly.pdbx_strand_id
1 'polypeptide(L)' 'MMTKLHVLPEVAERCLNHTEENRIKRIYQRHSYESEMREAWQLLGERLNLLIRSDAANIIPISGSKAA' A
#
# COMPACT_ATOMS: atom_id res chain seq x y z
N MET A 1 -2.19 4.77 -0.26
CA MET A 1 -2.18 3.99 1.01
C MET A 1 -0.78 3.44 1.29
N MET A 2 -0.16 2.77 0.32
CA MET A 2 1.24 2.28 0.40
C MET A 2 2.27 3.42 0.52
N THR A 3 2.02 4.59 -0.05
CA THR A 3 2.91 5.77 0.07
C THR A 3 3.12 6.26 1.50
N LYS A 4 2.12 6.07 2.38
CA LYS A 4 2.25 6.38 3.83
C LYS A 4 3.13 5.36 4.56
N LEU A 5 3.38 4.20 3.95
CA LEU A 5 4.29 3.16 4.43
C LEU A 5 5.68 3.28 3.78
N HIS A 6 6.01 4.45 3.20
CA HIS A 6 7.29 4.74 2.53
C HIS A 6 7.54 3.94 1.23
N VAL A 7 6.50 3.33 0.67
CA VAL A 7 6.58 2.74 -0.68
C VAL A 7 6.63 3.85 -1.73
N LEU A 8 7.51 3.70 -2.72
CA LEU A 8 7.63 4.64 -3.83
C LEU A 8 6.28 4.83 -4.55
N PRO A 9 5.89 6.06 -4.92
CA PRO A 9 4.63 6.30 -5.61
C PRO A 9 4.46 5.44 -6.87
N GLU A 10 5.50 5.30 -7.68
CA GLU A 10 5.45 4.49 -8.90
C GLU A 10 5.16 3.00 -8.63
N VAL A 11 5.74 2.44 -7.57
CA VAL A 11 5.47 1.05 -7.16
C VAL A 11 4.02 0.94 -6.68
N ALA A 12 3.53 1.94 -5.93
CA ALA A 12 2.14 1.97 -5.49
C ALA A 12 1.14 2.06 -6.65
N GLU A 13 1.41 2.89 -7.66
CA GLU A 13 0.58 2.98 -8.89
C GLU A 13 0.56 1.63 -9.63
N ARG A 14 1.71 0.95 -9.75
CA ARG A 14 1.82 -0.39 -10.36
C ARG A 14 1.08 -1.46 -9.56
N CYS A 15 1.15 -1.43 -8.22
CA CYS A 15 0.37 -2.32 -7.36
C CYS A 15 -1.15 -2.11 -7.51
N LEU A 16 -1.58 -0.89 -7.86
CA LEU A 16 -2.98 -0.56 -8.15
C LEU A 16 -3.41 -0.89 -9.58
N ASN A 17 -2.53 -1.50 -10.38
CA ASN A 17 -2.72 -1.72 -11.82
C ASN A 17 -3.10 -0.43 -12.58
N HIS A 18 -2.67 0.74 -12.11
CA HIS A 18 -2.90 1.98 -12.83
C HIS A 18 -2.09 2.00 -14.12
N THR A 19 -2.74 2.38 -15.21
CA THR A 19 -2.11 2.51 -16.52
C THR A 19 -1.22 3.74 -16.56
N GLU A 20 0.07 3.59 -16.86
CA GLU A 20 1.00 4.71 -17.00
C GLU A 20 0.63 5.59 -18.20
N GLU A 21 0.07 6.77 -17.93
CA GLU A 21 -0.35 7.74 -18.94
C GLU A 21 0.84 8.44 -19.61
N ASN A 22 1.98 8.55 -18.92
CA ASN A 22 3.13 9.26 -19.46
C ASN A 22 3.93 8.37 -20.44
N ARG A 23 3.82 8.71 -21.73
CA ARG A 23 4.49 8.00 -22.83
C ARG A 23 6.02 7.93 -22.68
N ILE A 24 6.65 8.95 -22.10
CA ILE A 24 8.11 9.01 -21.90
C ILE A 24 8.52 8.00 -20.81
N LYS A 25 7.83 8.00 -19.67
CA LYS A 25 8.09 7.04 -18.59
C LYS A 25 7.94 5.60 -19.07
N ARG A 26 6.88 5.31 -19.83
CA ARG A 26 6.66 3.98 -20.40
C ARG A 26 7.80 3.49 -21.30
N ILE A 27 8.46 4.39 -22.03
CA ILE A 27 9.55 4.03 -22.97
C ILE A 27 10.86 3.81 -22.22
N TYR A 28 11.18 4.66 -21.25
CA TYR A 28 12.50 4.65 -20.59
C TYR A 28 12.53 3.87 -19.28
N GLN A 29 11.41 3.76 -18.57
CA GLN A 29 11.34 3.15 -17.25
C GLN A 29 10.99 1.67 -17.34
N ARG A 30 11.95 0.92 -17.89
CA ARG A 30 11.88 -0.53 -18.13
C ARG A 30 12.32 -1.39 -16.95
N HIS A 31 12.67 -0.77 -15.83
CA HIS A 31 12.99 -1.50 -14.61
C HIS A 31 11.78 -2.35 -14.18
N SER A 32 12.01 -3.63 -13.89
CA SER A 32 10.98 -4.49 -13.33
C SER A 32 10.91 -4.23 -11.84
N TYR A 33 9.80 -3.68 -11.39
CA TYR A 33 9.54 -3.36 -9.98
C TYR A 33 8.92 -4.55 -9.21
N GLU A 34 9.03 -5.78 -9.72
CA GLU A 34 8.37 -6.95 -9.11
C GLU A 34 8.81 -7.22 -7.66
N SER A 35 10.10 -7.00 -7.36
CA SER A 35 10.63 -7.17 -6.01
C SER A 35 10.05 -6.13 -5.05
N GLU A 36 10.05 -4.88 -5.48
CA GLU A 36 9.55 -3.72 -4.75
C GLU A 36 8.03 -3.81 -4.56
N MET A 37 7.30 -4.30 -5.57
CA MET A 37 5.86 -4.57 -5.48
C MET A 37 5.56 -5.65 -4.43
N ARG A 38 6.36 -6.71 -4.37
CA ARG A 38 6.20 -7.78 -3.37
C ARG A 38 6.41 -7.25 -1.96
N GLU A 39 7.44 -6.45 -1.74
CA GLU A 39 7.71 -5.80 -0.46
C GLU A 39 6.57 -4.84 -0.07
N ALA A 40 6.09 -4.04 -1.03
CA ALA A 40 4.96 -3.14 -0.81
C ALA A 40 3.70 -3.89 -0.36
N TRP A 41 3.40 -5.04 -0.97
CA TRP A 41 2.28 -5.90 -0.57
C TRP A 41 2.48 -6.51 0.82
N GLN A 42 3.70 -6.92 1.18
CA GLN A 42 4.01 -7.41 2.52
C GLN A 42 3.77 -6.34 3.58
N LEU A 43 4.32 -5.13 3.40
CA LEU A 43 4.12 -4.00 4.31
C LEU A 43 2.65 -3.64 4.48
N LEU A 44 1.88 -3.64 3.39
CA LEU A 44 0.44 -3.40 3.45
C LEU A 44 -0.27 -4.50 4.24
N GLY A 45 0.07 -5.77 4.01
CA GLY A 45 -0.50 -6.91 4.73
C GLY A 45 -0.21 -6.84 6.22
N GLU A 46 1.02 -6.53 6.62
CA GLU A 46 1.39 -6.32 8.02
C GLU A 46 0.58 -5.19 8.67
N ARG A 47 0.44 -4.06 7.96
CA ARG A 47 -0.36 -2.93 8.44
C ARG A 47 -1.83 -3.28 8.61
N LEU A 48 -2.41 -4.01 7.65
CA LEU A 48 -3.80 -4.47 7.74
C LEU A 48 -3.98 -5.46 8.87
N ASN A 49 -3.05 -6.40 9.06
CA ASN A 49 -3.09 -7.36 10.15
C ASN A 49 -3.05 -6.66 11.51
N LEU A 50 -2.21 -5.62 11.67
CA LEU A 50 -2.21 -4.79 12.87
C LEU A 50 -3.58 -4.13 13.09
N LEU A 51 -4.19 -3.54 12.06
CA LEU A 51 -5.49 -2.87 12.16
C LEU A 51 -6.64 -3.83 12.51
N ILE A 52 -6.58 -5.08 12.04
CA ILE A 52 -7.61 -6.09 12.28
C ILE A 52 -7.41 -6.73 13.66
N ARG A 53 -6.16 -6.86 14.13
CA ARG A 53 -5.86 -7.39 15.45
C ARG A 53 -6.21 -6.36 16.53
N SER A 54 -7.14 -6.71 17.39
CA SER A 54 -7.57 -5.94 18.57
C SER A 54 -6.51 -5.82 19.68
N ASP A 55 -5.34 -6.43 19.50
CA ASP A 55 -4.24 -6.53 20.47
C ASP A 55 -3.02 -5.64 20.09
N ALA A 56 -3.17 -4.77 19.10
CA ALA A 56 -2.08 -3.89 18.69
C ALA A 56 -1.96 -2.70 19.66
N ALA A 57 -0.82 -2.63 20.37
CA ALA A 57 -0.53 -1.60 21.38
C ALA A 57 -0.60 -0.15 20.86
N ASN A 58 -0.49 0.06 19.54
CA ASN A 58 -0.54 1.39 18.92
C ASN A 58 -1.89 1.75 18.28
N ILE A 59 -2.95 0.97 18.53
CA ILE A 59 -4.27 1.19 17.93
C ILE A 59 -5.29 1.28 19.05
N ILE A 60 -6.00 2.42 19.11
CA ILE A 60 -7.14 2.59 19.99
C ILE A 60 -8.38 2.27 19.14
N PRO A 61 -9.02 1.10 19.30
CA PRO A 61 -10.26 0.82 18.59
C PRO A 61 -11.32 1.82 19.05
N ILE A 62 -11.80 2.64 18.11
CA ILE A 62 -12.93 3.51 18.36
C ILE A 62 -14.16 2.60 18.34
N SER A 63 -14.60 2.15 19.52
CA SER A 63 -15.89 1.46 19.65
C SER A 63 -16.97 2.40 19.17
N GLY A 64 -17.41 2.20 17.92
CA GLY A 64 -18.58 2.87 17.40
C GLY A 64 -19.75 2.58 18.32
N SER A 65 -20.30 3.63 18.95
CA SER A 65 -21.65 3.56 19.47
C SER A 65 -22.52 3.00 18.36
N LYS A 66 -23.16 1.84 18.59
CA LYS A 66 -24.27 1.40 17.76
C LYS A 66 -25.26 2.56 17.70
N ALA A 67 -25.33 3.25 16.57
CA ALA A 67 -26.46 4.09 16.25
C ALA A 67 -27.55 3.15 15.74
N ALA A 68 -28.69 3.20 16.45
CA ALA A 68 -29.88 2.38 16.29
C ALA A 68 -30.56 2.56 14.92
#